data_AF-A0A1Y0C5J9-F1
#
_entry.id   AF-A0A1Y0C5J9-F1
#
_cell.length_a   1.000
_cell.length_b   1.000
_cell.length_c   1.000
_cell.angle_alpha   90.00
_cell.angle_beta   90.00
_cell.angle_gamma   90.00
#
_symmetry.space_group_name_H-M   'P 1'
#
loop_
_entity.id
_entity.type
_entity.pdbx_description
1 polymer ?
#
loop_
_entity_poly.entity_id
_entity_poly.type
_entity_poly.pdbx_seq_one_letter_code
_entity_poly.pdbx_strand_id
1 'polypeptide(L)'
;MVSRRGRPNCDGFLQSPSVIEFLLHPAVPLALLVLWATVWWAQRKTPPVLPRMDRQRARPGDLAADGSTATSKTEQRVRQVIENAGYRTYPQGTLMCMGRDSAGKNRFFTPDILVRKPFSVVEVDPERWHGTPERVAEDLMRNRFYASRGLRVVRVRIAGTQPLSPNDVVIADADFIPERHGAALLRALRGARMLPPRYWDGRAS
;
A
#
# COMPACT_ATOMS: atom_id res chain seq x y z
N MET A 1 -23.53 -73.18 40.02
CA MET A 1 -23.16 -72.07 40.93
C MET A 1 -22.35 -71.05 40.13
N VAL A 2 -22.66 -69.77 40.30
CA VAL A 2 -22.51 -68.68 39.31
C VAL A 2 -21.04 -68.28 39.04
N SER A 3 -20.58 -68.42 37.80
CA SER A 3 -19.31 -67.84 37.33
C SER A 3 -19.56 -66.40 36.85
N ARG A 4 -19.22 -65.41 37.68
CA ARG A 4 -19.25 -63.98 37.33
C ARG A 4 -18.19 -63.69 36.26
N ARG A 5 -18.62 -63.44 35.01
CA ARG A 5 -17.77 -62.78 34.00
C ARG A 5 -17.75 -61.28 34.29
N GLY A 6 -16.60 -60.76 34.71
CA GLY A 6 -16.37 -59.32 34.83
C GLY A 6 -16.45 -58.67 33.45
N ARG A 7 -17.16 -57.54 33.34
CA ARG A 7 -17.11 -56.66 32.17
C ARG A 7 -15.82 -55.83 32.23
N PRO A 8 -15.12 -55.61 31.10
CA PRO A 8 -14.01 -54.68 31.07
C PRO A 8 -14.51 -53.24 31.24
N ASN A 9 -13.87 -52.49 32.13
CA ASN A 9 -14.04 -51.05 32.27
C ASN A 9 -13.62 -50.37 30.96
N CYS A 10 -14.57 -49.76 30.27
CA CYS A 10 -14.32 -48.86 29.15
C CYS A 10 -14.25 -47.40 29.64
N ASP A 11 -13.49 -47.14 30.70
CA ASP A 11 -13.25 -45.77 31.19
C ASP A 11 -11.90 -45.28 30.65
N GLY A 12 -11.82 -45.20 29.32
CA GLY A 12 -10.74 -44.58 28.57
C GLY A 12 -11.24 -43.32 27.86
N PHE A 13 -12.02 -42.49 28.56
CA PHE A 13 -12.38 -41.16 28.05
C PHE A 13 -11.09 -40.34 28.05
N LEU A 14 -10.47 -40.18 26.87
CA LEU A 14 -9.39 -39.24 26.64
C LEU A 14 -9.89 -37.85 27.06
N GLN A 15 -9.61 -37.46 28.31
CA GLN A 15 -9.83 -36.11 28.78
C GLN A 15 -8.96 -35.22 27.89
N SER A 16 -9.63 -34.49 27.00
CA SER A 16 -8.96 -33.45 26.22
C SER A 16 -8.38 -32.47 27.24
N PRO A 17 -7.10 -32.06 27.11
CA PRO A 17 -6.50 -31.12 28.03
C PRO A 17 -7.40 -29.89 28.12
N SER A 18 -7.59 -29.38 29.34
CA SER A 18 -8.39 -28.18 29.53
C SER A 18 -7.80 -27.03 28.69
N VAL A 19 -8.63 -26.10 28.23
CA VAL A 19 -8.17 -24.92 27.47
C VAL A 19 -7.04 -24.20 28.22
N ILE A 20 -7.06 -24.23 29.55
CA ILE A 20 -6.03 -23.66 30.43
C ILE A 20 -4.71 -24.43 30.31
N GLU A 21 -4.72 -25.77 30.35
CA GLU A 21 -3.52 -26.59 30.18
C GLU A 21 -2.89 -26.43 28.80
N PHE A 22 -3.72 -26.31 27.75
CA PHE A 22 -3.24 -26.00 26.41
C PHE A 22 -2.57 -24.62 26.36
N LEU A 23 -3.20 -23.58 26.91
CA LEU A 23 -2.66 -22.21 26.90
C LEU A 23 -1.38 -22.06 27.73
N LEU A 24 -1.24 -22.83 28.83
CA LEU A 24 -0.06 -22.85 29.69
C LEU A 24 1.05 -23.77 29.17
N HIS A 25 0.79 -24.56 28.12
CA HIS A 25 1.80 -25.40 27.51
C HIS A 25 2.95 -24.53 26.97
N PRO A 26 4.22 -24.82 27.28
CA PRO A 26 5.37 -23.95 26.95
C PRO A 26 5.54 -23.71 25.44
N ALA A 27 4.99 -24.58 24.59
CA ALA A 27 4.97 -24.38 23.14
C ALA A 27 4.05 -23.24 22.68
N VAL A 28 2.99 -22.91 23.42
CA VAL A 28 2.04 -21.85 23.05
C VAL A 28 2.66 -20.45 23.10
N PRO A 29 3.30 -19.98 24.21
CA PRO A 29 3.96 -18.68 24.21
C PRO A 29 5.12 -18.62 23.19
N LEU A 30 5.81 -19.73 22.95
CA LEU A 30 6.85 -19.80 21.91
C LEU A 30 6.26 -19.63 20.50
N ALA A 31 5.17 -20.33 20.18
CA ALA A 31 4.47 -20.20 18.90
C ALA A 31 3.91 -18.79 18.70
N LEU A 32 3.32 -18.19 19.74
CA LEU A 32 2.86 -16.80 19.73
C LEU A 32 4.01 -15.82 19.53
N LEU A 33 5.18 -16.05 20.14
CA LEU A 33 6.36 -15.21 19.95
C LEU A 33 6.90 -15.30 18.52
N VAL A 34 6.94 -16.50 17.93
CA VAL A 34 7.34 -16.69 16.51
C VAL A 34 6.35 -16.01 15.57
N LEU A 35 5.04 -16.16 15.80
CA LEU A 35 4.01 -15.45 15.04
C LEU A 35 4.15 -13.93 15.21
N TRP A 36 4.37 -13.44 16.42
CA TRP A 36 4.59 -12.04 16.68
C TRP A 36 5.85 -11.52 15.98
N ALA A 37 6.97 -12.22 16.07
CA ALA A 37 8.23 -11.83 15.45
C ALA A 37 8.13 -11.80 13.92
N THR A 38 7.45 -12.79 13.31
CA THR A 38 7.22 -12.82 11.87
C THR A 38 6.29 -11.70 11.40
N VAL A 39 5.21 -11.43 12.12
CA VAL A 39 4.29 -10.31 11.85
C VAL A 39 5.01 -8.98 12.04
N TRP A 40 5.72 -8.79 13.14
CA TRP A 40 6.51 -7.59 13.43
C TRP A 40 7.57 -7.38 12.34
N TRP A 41 8.34 -8.40 11.98
CA TRP A 41 9.35 -8.30 10.93
C TRP A 41 8.76 -7.95 9.56
N ALA A 42 7.57 -8.49 9.26
CA ALA A 42 6.85 -8.18 8.03
C ALA A 42 6.26 -6.76 8.02
N GLN A 43 5.98 -6.18 9.19
CA GLN A 43 5.33 -4.87 9.32
C GLN A 43 6.28 -3.73 9.69
N ARG A 44 7.45 -4.00 10.30
CA ARG A 44 8.39 -3.00 10.85
C ARG A 44 8.90 -1.96 9.85
N LYS A 45 8.79 -2.25 8.54
CA LYS A 45 9.18 -1.34 7.46
C LYS A 45 8.02 -0.47 6.95
N THR A 46 6.85 -0.54 7.59
CA THR A 46 5.67 0.26 7.25
C THR A 46 5.67 1.51 8.14
N PRO A 47 5.91 2.72 7.59
CA PRO A 47 5.80 3.93 8.39
C PRO A 47 4.41 4.03 9.05
N PRO A 48 4.34 4.37 10.34
CA PRO A 48 3.06 4.61 11.01
C PRO A 48 2.39 5.87 10.44
N VAL A 49 1.06 5.90 10.48
CA VAL A 49 0.28 7.08 10.10
C VAL A 49 -0.08 7.85 11.36
N LEU A 50 0.40 9.09 11.47
CA LEU A 50 0.04 9.99 12.56
C LEU A 50 -1.41 10.47 12.38
N PRO A 51 -2.15 10.79 13.45
CA PRO A 51 -3.47 11.39 13.31
C PRO A 51 -3.44 12.74 12.57
N ARG A 52 -2.40 13.55 12.82
CA ARG A 52 -2.19 14.86 12.21
C ARG A 52 -0.70 15.17 12.08
N MET A 53 -0.32 15.87 11.01
CA MET A 53 1.07 16.27 10.74
C MET A 53 1.41 17.59 11.43
N ASP A 54 2.45 17.59 12.27
CA ASP A 54 3.14 18.83 12.64
C ASP A 54 4.06 19.26 11.49
N ARG A 55 3.57 20.17 10.65
CA ARG A 55 4.27 20.61 9.43
C ARG A 55 5.61 21.32 9.70
N GLN A 56 5.82 21.85 10.90
CA GLN A 56 7.07 22.52 11.26
C GLN A 56 8.16 21.51 11.62
N ARG A 57 7.77 20.36 12.19
CA ARG A 57 8.69 19.31 12.67
C ARG A 57 8.71 18.07 11.79
N ALA A 58 7.81 17.98 10.81
CA ALA A 58 7.69 16.86 9.89
C ALA A 58 9.01 16.54 9.20
N ARG A 59 9.39 15.26 9.26
CA ARG A 59 10.55 14.72 8.58
C ARG A 59 10.12 14.11 7.23
N PRO A 60 11.02 14.11 6.23
CA PRO A 60 10.74 13.43 4.98
C PRO A 60 10.35 11.95 5.19
N GLY A 61 9.22 11.54 4.61
CA GLY A 61 8.67 10.20 4.75
C GLY A 61 7.63 10.05 5.88
N ASP A 62 7.47 11.05 6.75
CA ASP A 62 6.39 11.03 7.76
C ASP A 62 5.03 10.99 7.07
N LEU A 63 4.12 10.20 7.65
CA LEU A 63 2.75 10.02 7.17
C LEU A 63 1.74 10.54 8.19
N ALA A 64 0.65 11.12 7.72
CA ALA A 64 -0.46 11.53 8.57
C ALA A 64 -1.83 11.36 7.88
N ALA A 65 -2.90 11.23 8.67
CA ALA A 65 -4.27 11.07 8.20
C ALA A 65 -5.00 12.41 7.93
N ASP A 66 -4.25 13.50 7.73
CA ASP A 66 -4.77 14.87 7.57
C ASP A 66 -4.56 15.44 6.16
N GLY A 67 -4.45 14.56 5.15
CA GLY A 67 -4.39 14.94 3.75
C GLY A 67 -5.76 15.25 3.15
N SER A 68 -5.77 15.51 1.84
CA SER A 68 -7.01 15.73 1.10
C SER A 68 -7.87 14.47 1.09
N THR A 69 -9.14 14.59 1.48
CA THR A 69 -10.13 13.52 1.36
C THR A 69 -10.92 13.57 0.06
N ALA A 70 -10.69 14.60 -0.76
CA ALA A 70 -11.29 14.70 -2.08
C ALA A 70 -10.85 13.50 -2.94
N THR A 71 -11.81 12.88 -3.60
CA THR A 71 -11.58 11.68 -4.42
C THR A 71 -12.59 11.56 -5.53
N SER A 72 -12.20 10.88 -6.59
CA SER A 72 -13.09 10.52 -7.70
C SER A 72 -13.60 9.07 -7.60
N LYS A 73 -14.74 8.79 -8.24
CA LYS A 73 -15.22 7.41 -8.45
C LYS A 73 -14.19 6.55 -9.17
N THR A 74 -13.41 7.16 -10.08
CA THR A 74 -12.33 6.48 -10.81
C THR A 74 -11.22 6.02 -9.88
N GLU A 75 -10.74 6.89 -8.98
CA GLU A 75 -9.75 6.51 -7.95
C GLU A 75 -10.25 5.38 -7.05
N GLN A 76 -11.52 5.43 -6.63
CA GLN A 76 -12.12 4.38 -5.82
C GLN A 76 -12.12 3.03 -6.55
N ARG A 77 -12.45 3.00 -7.84
CA ARG A 77 -12.39 1.76 -8.65
C ARG A 77 -10.96 1.23 -8.78
N VAL A 78 -9.98 2.10 -9.03
CA VAL A 78 -8.55 1.74 -9.09
C VAL A 78 -8.10 1.15 -7.76
N ARG A 79 -8.43 1.81 -6.65
CA ARG A 79 -8.14 1.35 -5.28
C ARG A 79 -8.76 -0.02 -5.01
N GLN A 80 -10.04 -0.20 -5.33
CA GLN A 80 -10.74 -1.46 -5.12
C GLN A 80 -10.08 -2.61 -5.87
N VAL A 81 -9.63 -2.40 -7.12
CA VAL A 81 -8.89 -3.42 -7.88
C VAL A 81 -7.58 -3.80 -7.17
N ILE A 82 -6.84 -2.81 -6.67
CA ILE A 82 -5.57 -3.02 -5.96
C ILE A 82 -5.82 -3.81 -4.66
N GLU A 83 -6.80 -3.39 -3.86
CA GLU A 83 -7.11 -4.01 -2.56
C GLU A 83 -7.71 -5.42 -2.72
N ASN A 84 -8.60 -5.64 -3.71
CA ASN A 84 -9.14 -6.97 -4.04
C ASN A 84 -8.06 -7.95 -4.49
N ALA A 85 -6.97 -7.46 -5.08
CA ALA A 85 -5.82 -8.28 -5.44
C ALA A 85 -4.88 -8.59 -4.24
N GLY A 86 -5.26 -8.18 -3.03
CA GLY A 86 -4.54 -8.46 -1.79
C GLY A 86 -3.42 -7.47 -1.46
N TYR A 87 -3.28 -6.38 -2.22
CA TYR A 87 -2.32 -5.33 -1.85
C TYR A 87 -2.85 -4.53 -0.67
N ARG A 88 -1.97 -4.25 0.28
CA ARG A 88 -2.29 -3.40 1.44
C ARG A 88 -2.01 -1.95 1.11
N THR A 89 -3.01 -1.10 1.25
CA THR A 89 -2.92 0.34 1.06
C THR A 89 -2.85 1.06 2.41
N TYR A 90 -2.40 2.31 2.37
CA TYR A 90 -2.66 3.24 3.46
C TYR A 90 -4.09 3.80 3.36
N PRO A 91 -4.65 4.29 4.48
CA PRO A 91 -5.93 4.97 4.46
C PRO A 91 -5.97 6.04 3.38
N GLN A 92 -7.15 6.21 2.79
CA GLN A 92 -7.37 7.30 1.85
C GLN A 92 -7.14 8.66 2.53
N GLY A 93 -6.58 9.62 1.78
CA GLY A 93 -6.22 10.92 2.34
C GLY A 93 -4.96 10.91 3.21
N THR A 94 -4.13 9.86 3.12
CA THR A 94 -2.83 9.85 3.79
C THR A 94 -1.92 10.92 3.17
N LEU A 95 -1.53 11.92 3.96
CA LEU A 95 -0.54 12.92 3.62
C LEU A 95 0.86 12.36 3.86
N MET A 96 1.80 12.65 2.96
CA MET A 96 3.22 12.36 3.16
C MET A 96 4.05 13.65 3.10
N CYS A 97 4.96 13.81 4.06
CA CYS A 97 6.00 14.84 4.00
C CYS A 97 7.07 14.43 2.97
N MET A 98 7.22 15.23 1.93
CA MET A 98 8.18 14.99 0.86
C MET A 98 9.53 15.63 1.12
N GLY A 99 9.69 16.39 2.20
CA GLY A 99 10.89 17.17 2.49
C GLY A 99 10.89 18.53 1.80
N ARG A 100 12.06 19.18 1.75
CA ARG A 100 12.20 20.55 1.25
C ARG A 100 12.31 20.60 -0.27
N ASP A 101 11.68 21.60 -0.87
CA ASP A 101 11.94 21.99 -2.25
C ASP A 101 13.19 22.88 -2.40
N SER A 102 13.48 23.30 -3.63
CA SER A 102 14.61 24.20 -3.94
C SER A 102 14.51 25.57 -3.27
N ALA A 103 13.31 26.01 -2.87
CA ALA A 103 13.07 27.23 -2.12
C ALA A 103 13.14 27.01 -0.59
N GLY A 104 13.51 25.81 -0.14
CA GLY A 104 13.61 25.45 1.28
C GLY A 104 12.28 25.18 1.97
N LYS A 105 11.15 25.18 1.25
CA LYS A 105 9.82 24.94 1.83
C LYS A 105 9.52 23.45 1.91
N ASN A 106 8.98 23.01 3.04
CA ASN A 106 8.48 21.63 3.18
C ASN A 106 7.30 21.41 2.22
N ARG A 107 7.41 20.35 1.41
CA ARG A 107 6.36 19.87 0.50
C ARG A 107 5.62 18.71 1.14
N PHE A 108 4.31 18.72 0.96
CA PHE A 108 3.42 17.69 1.45
C PHE A 108 2.50 17.29 0.31
N PHE A 109 2.42 16.01 -0.01
CA PHE A 109 1.51 15.51 -1.03
C PHE A 109 0.55 14.51 -0.43
N THR A 110 -0.68 14.54 -0.92
CA THR A 110 -1.66 13.46 -0.73
C THR A 110 -1.66 12.66 -2.03
N PRO A 111 -1.00 11.50 -2.09
CA PRO A 111 -1.17 10.57 -3.20
C PRO A 111 -2.60 10.02 -3.23
N ASP A 112 -3.11 9.72 -4.42
CA ASP A 112 -4.45 9.12 -4.55
C ASP A 112 -4.50 7.75 -3.83
N ILE A 113 -3.47 6.94 -4.08
CA ILE A 113 -3.32 5.61 -3.47
C ILE A 113 -1.86 5.38 -3.10
N LEU A 114 -1.60 5.19 -1.81
CA LEU A 114 -0.30 4.78 -1.29
C LEU A 114 -0.33 3.30 -0.92
N VAL A 115 0.50 2.49 -1.57
CA VAL A 115 0.61 1.05 -1.36
C VAL A 115 1.75 0.76 -0.40
N ARG A 116 1.50 -0.08 0.62
CA ARG A 116 2.49 -0.42 1.65
C ARG A 116 3.59 -1.34 1.11
N LYS A 117 3.20 -2.34 0.32
CA LYS A 117 4.13 -3.33 -0.26
C LYS A 117 3.64 -3.78 -1.64
N PRO A 118 4.43 -3.61 -2.71
CA PRO A 118 5.67 -2.82 -2.74
C PRO A 118 5.40 -1.35 -2.37
N PHE A 119 6.33 -0.69 -1.68
CA PHE A 119 6.16 0.71 -1.29
C PHE A 119 6.10 1.59 -2.55
N SER A 120 4.89 2.02 -2.89
CA SER A 120 4.56 2.58 -4.21
C SER A 120 3.43 3.59 -4.10
N VAL A 121 3.46 4.59 -4.96
CA VAL A 121 2.33 5.49 -5.20
C VAL A 121 1.64 5.11 -6.50
N VAL A 122 0.32 5.13 -6.49
CA VAL A 122 -0.52 5.09 -7.69
C VAL A 122 -1.30 6.40 -7.77
N GLU A 123 -1.02 7.21 -8.79
CA GLU A 123 -1.82 8.40 -9.13
C GLU A 123 -2.74 8.08 -10.31
N VAL A 124 -3.95 8.64 -10.31
CA VAL A 124 -4.96 8.47 -11.36
C VAL A 124 -5.10 9.77 -12.12
N ASP A 125 -4.58 9.78 -13.34
CA ASP A 125 -4.36 10.99 -14.12
C ASP A 125 -5.24 11.01 -15.38
N PRO A 126 -6.48 11.51 -15.29
CA PRO A 126 -7.30 11.75 -16.48
C PRO A 126 -6.84 13.00 -17.24
N GLU A 127 -6.91 12.94 -18.56
CA GLU A 127 -6.46 13.99 -19.49
C GLU A 127 -6.99 15.38 -19.12
N ARG A 128 -8.27 15.50 -18.76
CA ARG A 128 -8.89 16.78 -18.37
C ARG A 128 -8.15 17.54 -17.26
N TRP A 129 -7.38 16.84 -16.41
CA TRP A 129 -6.63 17.43 -15.30
C TRP A 129 -5.11 17.38 -15.52
N HIS A 130 -4.61 16.47 -16.37
CA HIS A 130 -3.18 16.18 -16.51
C HIS A 130 -2.63 16.28 -17.95
N GLY A 131 -3.46 16.68 -18.92
CA GLY A 131 -3.09 16.71 -20.34
C GLY A 131 -2.30 17.95 -20.78
N THR A 132 -2.24 19.01 -19.97
CA THR A 132 -1.50 20.23 -20.34
C THR A 132 0.00 20.13 -20.00
N PRO A 133 0.89 20.83 -20.74
CA PRO A 133 2.33 20.81 -20.46
C PRO A 133 2.70 21.19 -19.02
N GLU A 134 1.99 22.14 -18.42
CA GLU A 134 2.23 22.60 -17.05
C GLU A 134 1.91 21.50 -16.03
N ARG A 135 0.83 20.75 -16.27
CA ARG A 135 0.43 19.63 -15.42
C ARG A 135 1.37 18.44 -15.57
N VAL A 136 1.86 18.20 -16.78
CA VAL A 136 2.93 17.23 -17.02
C VAL A 136 4.21 17.62 -16.26
N ALA A 137 4.59 18.90 -16.26
CA ALA A 137 5.74 19.36 -15.49
C ALA A 137 5.54 19.20 -13.97
N GLU A 138 4.34 19.49 -13.46
CA GLU A 138 3.97 19.23 -12.06
C GLU A 138 4.04 17.74 -11.73
N ASP A 139 3.56 16.88 -12.63
CA ASP A 139 3.61 15.43 -12.49
C ASP A 139 5.05 14.91 -12.41
N LEU A 140 5.94 15.39 -13.28
CA LEU A 140 7.36 15.06 -13.24
C LEU A 140 8.01 15.52 -11.94
N MET A 141 7.67 16.71 -11.45
CA MET A 141 8.15 17.22 -10.17
C MET A 141 7.68 16.33 -9.00
N ARG A 142 6.40 15.96 -8.96
CA ARG A 142 5.86 15.04 -7.94
C ARG A 142 6.59 13.69 -7.99
N ASN A 143 6.81 13.14 -9.18
CA ASN A 143 7.51 11.88 -9.36
C ASN A 143 8.95 11.92 -8.83
N ARG A 144 9.66 13.04 -8.97
CA ARG A 144 10.99 13.24 -8.35
C ARG A 144 10.94 13.13 -6.84
N PHE A 145 9.98 13.79 -6.20
CA PHE A 145 9.80 13.73 -4.76
C PHE A 145 9.45 12.31 -4.30
N TYR A 146 8.50 11.64 -4.95
CA TYR A 146 8.15 10.25 -4.63
C TYR A 146 9.37 9.31 -4.75
N ALA A 147 10.12 9.41 -5.86
CA ALA A 147 11.35 8.65 -6.06
C ALA A 147 12.38 8.92 -4.96
N SER A 148 12.53 10.17 -4.52
CA SER A 148 13.47 10.56 -3.45
C SER A 148 13.09 9.99 -2.08
N ARG A 149 11.83 9.56 -1.92
CA ARG A 149 11.31 8.87 -0.73
C ARG A 149 11.29 7.35 -0.90
N GLY A 150 11.88 6.83 -1.98
CA GLY A 150 11.96 5.40 -2.24
C GLY A 150 10.61 4.77 -2.60
N LEU A 151 9.71 5.55 -3.19
CA LEU A 151 8.47 5.02 -3.77
C LEU A 151 8.69 4.65 -5.22
N ARG A 152 8.11 3.51 -5.61
CA ARG A 152 7.83 3.25 -7.02
C ARG A 152 6.65 4.11 -7.44
N VAL A 153 6.75 4.75 -8.59
CA VAL A 153 5.67 5.57 -9.14
C VAL A 153 4.98 4.77 -10.23
N VAL A 154 3.67 4.58 -10.09
CA VAL A 154 2.77 4.05 -11.11
C VAL A 154 1.72 5.11 -11.35
N ARG A 155 1.47 5.45 -12.62
CA ARG A 155 0.47 6.44 -12.98
C ARG A 155 -0.53 5.82 -13.95
N VAL A 156 -1.81 5.96 -13.64
CA VAL A 156 -2.91 5.48 -14.49
C VAL A 156 -3.32 6.64 -15.38
N ARG A 157 -2.78 6.66 -16.60
CA ARG A 157 -2.99 7.68 -17.61
C ARG A 157 -4.26 7.38 -18.39
N ILE A 158 -5.29 8.19 -18.24
CA ILE A 158 -6.62 7.96 -18.83
C ILE A 158 -6.85 8.92 -20.02
N ALA A 159 -7.68 8.51 -20.97
CA ALA A 159 -8.02 9.25 -22.18
C ALA A 159 -6.79 9.64 -23.02
N GLY A 160 -5.82 8.72 -23.15
CA GLY A 160 -4.66 8.95 -24.02
C GLY A 160 -3.60 9.92 -23.49
N THR A 161 -3.67 10.28 -22.20
CA THR A 161 -2.59 11.03 -21.53
C THR A 161 -1.24 10.33 -21.72
N GLN A 162 -0.19 11.09 -22.03
CA GLN A 162 1.12 10.51 -22.35
C GLN A 162 1.77 9.80 -21.14
N PRO A 163 2.45 8.67 -21.37
CA PRO A 163 3.21 8.00 -20.32
C PRO A 163 4.49 8.79 -19.98
N LEU A 164 4.75 8.98 -18.68
CA LEU A 164 5.98 9.61 -18.19
C LEU A 164 7.02 8.59 -17.75
N SER A 165 6.67 7.31 -17.64
CA SER A 165 7.59 6.24 -17.28
C SER A 165 7.17 4.86 -17.80
N PRO A 166 8.10 3.89 -17.84
CA PRO A 166 7.79 2.49 -18.12
C PRO A 166 6.83 1.83 -17.11
N ASN A 167 6.61 2.44 -15.95
CA ASN A 167 5.68 1.92 -14.95
C ASN A 167 4.24 2.41 -15.18
N ASP A 168 4.03 3.38 -16.07
CA ASP A 168 2.72 3.99 -16.30
C ASP A 168 1.78 3.01 -17.02
N VAL A 169 0.49 3.08 -16.69
CA VAL A 169 -0.58 2.32 -17.32
C VAL A 169 -1.35 3.30 -18.18
N VAL A 170 -1.29 3.13 -19.51
CA VAL A 170 -1.98 4.02 -20.45
C VAL A 170 -3.29 3.37 -20.89
N ILE A 171 -4.38 4.13 -20.73
CA ILE A 171 -5.74 3.76 -21.06
C ILE A 171 -6.25 4.78 -22.07
N ALA A 172 -6.64 4.30 -23.25
CA ALA A 172 -7.21 5.15 -24.30
C ALA A 172 -8.68 5.51 -24.01
N ASP A 173 -9.37 4.69 -23.22
CA ASP A 173 -10.76 4.92 -22.83
C ASP A 173 -10.89 6.18 -21.96
N ALA A 174 -12.09 6.78 -21.96
CA ALA A 174 -12.39 7.98 -21.19
C ALA A 174 -12.38 7.77 -19.66
N ASP A 175 -12.38 6.52 -19.19
CA ASP A 175 -12.42 6.17 -17.77
C ASP A 175 -11.77 4.80 -17.52
N PHE A 176 -11.44 4.53 -16.25
CA PHE A 176 -10.95 3.23 -15.78
C PHE A 176 -12.11 2.23 -15.58
N ILE A 177 -12.03 1.11 -16.30
CA ILE A 177 -12.96 -0.01 -16.28
C ILE A 177 -12.24 -1.22 -15.66
N PRO A 178 -12.59 -1.64 -14.42
CA PRO A 178 -11.89 -2.69 -13.69
C PRO A 178 -11.66 -3.99 -14.46
N GLU A 179 -12.67 -4.46 -15.19
CA GLU A 179 -12.68 -5.73 -15.89
C GLU A 179 -11.71 -5.72 -17.09
N ARG A 180 -11.54 -4.56 -17.72
CA ARG A 180 -10.69 -4.39 -18.91
C ARG A 180 -9.26 -3.99 -18.54
N HIS A 181 -9.09 -3.10 -17.57
CA HIS A 181 -7.81 -2.45 -17.28
C HIS A 181 -7.13 -2.99 -16.02
N GLY A 182 -7.89 -3.64 -15.13
CA GLY A 182 -7.39 -4.07 -13.83
C GLY A 182 -6.18 -4.98 -13.92
N ALA A 183 -6.17 -5.93 -14.87
CA ALA A 183 -5.02 -6.82 -15.05
C ALA A 183 -3.74 -6.05 -15.45
N ALA A 184 -3.84 -5.00 -16.26
CA ALA A 184 -2.70 -4.17 -16.65
C ALA A 184 -2.18 -3.36 -15.45
N LEU A 185 -3.09 -2.76 -14.66
CA LEU A 185 -2.75 -2.06 -13.43
C LEU A 185 -2.01 -2.96 -12.44
N LEU A 186 -2.51 -4.17 -12.20
CA LEU A 186 -1.90 -5.11 -11.25
C LEU A 186 -0.54 -5.61 -11.74
N ARG A 187 -0.36 -5.81 -13.05
CA ARG A 187 0.95 -6.14 -13.64
C ARG A 187 1.93 -4.99 -13.48
N ALA A 188 1.51 -3.76 -13.77
CA ALA A 188 2.35 -2.57 -13.60
C ALA A 188 2.76 -2.40 -12.13
N LEU A 189 1.82 -2.50 -11.19
CA LEU A 189 2.12 -2.39 -9.76
C LEU A 189 3.07 -3.48 -9.27
N ARG A 190 2.89 -4.73 -9.72
CA ARG A 190 3.78 -5.85 -9.35
C ARG A 190 5.19 -5.67 -9.92
N GLY A 191 5.29 -5.24 -11.17
CA GLY A 191 6.54 -5.10 -11.92
C GLY A 191 7.23 -3.74 -11.79
N ALA A 192 6.62 -2.79 -11.07
CA ALA A 192 7.08 -1.41 -11.02
C ALA A 192 8.53 -1.32 -10.54
N ARG A 193 9.34 -0.62 -11.33
CA ARG A 193 10.76 -0.39 -11.04
C ARG A 193 10.92 0.82 -10.15
N MET A 194 11.93 0.78 -9.29
CA MET A 194 12.40 1.97 -8.59
C MET A 194 13.19 2.82 -9.58
N LEU A 195 12.65 3.97 -9.96
CA LEU A 195 13.33 4.93 -10.84
C LEU A 195 13.99 6.00 -9.97
N PRO A 196 15.29 6.29 -10.13
CA PRO A 196 15.97 7.27 -9.28
C PRO A 196 15.47 8.69 -9.58
N PRO A 197 15.56 9.66 -8.64
CA PRO A 197 15.09 11.03 -8.86
C PRO A 197 15.61 11.67 -10.17
N ARG A 198 16.89 11.44 -10.49
CA ARG A 198 17.53 11.93 -11.72
C ARG A 198 16.90 11.45 -13.04
N TYR A 199 16.14 10.34 -13.01
CA TYR A 199 15.45 9.83 -14.19
C TYR A 199 14.44 10.84 -14.75
N TRP A 200 13.86 11.65 -13.86
CA TRP A 200 12.79 12.58 -14.19
C TRP A 200 13.31 13.97 -14.60
N ASP A 201 14.62 14.23 -14.47
CA ASP A 201 15.22 15.54 -14.75
C ASP A 201 15.17 15.90 -16.24
N GLY A 202 15.44 14.93 -17.13
CA GLY A 202 15.51 15.14 -18.58
C GLY A 202 14.21 14.90 -19.36
N ARG A 203 13.06 14.81 -18.70
CA ARG A 203 11.75 14.54 -19.35
C ARG A 203 10.82 15.75 -19.47
N ALA A 204 11.29 16.93 -19.06
CA ALA A 204 10.51 18.17 -19.05
C ALA A 204 10.68 19.03 -20.33
N SER A 205 11.25 18.46 -21.39
CA SER A 205 11.54 19.12 -22.67
C SER A 205 10.56 18.68 -23.76
#